data_AF-A0A9W8YCR6-F1
#
_entry.id   AF-A0A9W8YCR6-F1
#
_cell.length_a   1.000
_cell.length_b   1.000
_cell.length_c   1.000
_cell.angle_alpha   90.00
_cell.angle_beta   90.00
_cell.angle_gamma   90.00
#
_symmetry.space_group_name_H-M   'P 1'
#
loop_
_entity.id
_entity.type
_entity.pdbx_description
1 polymer ?
#
loop_
_entity_poly.entity_id
_entity_poly.type
_entity_poly.pdbx_seq_one_letter_code
_entity_poly.pdbx_strand_id
1 'polypeptide(L)'
;MTFNCASSSTEKDYVEQLRASSVALNKQPSNSPNPPDIAANFTTLLQKYLSDCKVFFEDLNRALAACVNDSSLFSNRIGLSTNHSIRLSPHFWLRQLHRDRFDLLPEMWKSVIVNYGLAITHLHRATRLVELIDKPVDLYEELRHVGHSNWDPLEFPETLLLEAESGIMVRKEQEFITSHMRSPENGDNIVLQLLMGGGKSSTIVPVLATHLTDKEKSDHSHIMQFLISRANLLHYQACPDHYRQSTEPANAPDACL
;
A
#
# COMPACT_ATOMS: atom_id res chain seq x y z
N MET A 1 -2.95 -8.94 -49.85
CA MET A 1 -2.74 -7.51 -50.18
C MET A 1 -2.20 -6.83 -48.92
N THR A 2 -0.92 -6.48 -48.87
CA THR A 2 -0.31 -5.77 -47.73
C THR A 2 -0.39 -4.27 -47.98
N PHE A 3 -1.17 -3.57 -47.16
CA PHE A 3 -1.19 -2.11 -47.14
C PHE A 3 0.12 -1.60 -46.53
N ASN A 4 1.01 -1.07 -47.38
CA ASN A 4 2.21 -0.34 -46.95
C ASN A 4 1.83 1.15 -46.82
N CYS A 5 1.49 1.58 -45.61
CA CYS A 5 1.18 2.98 -45.30
C CYS A 5 2.37 3.78 -44.73
N ALA A 6 3.59 3.21 -44.73
CA ALA A 6 4.77 3.89 -44.19
C ALA A 6 5.53 4.65 -45.28
N SER A 7 5.70 5.96 -45.10
CA SER A 7 6.19 6.89 -46.12
C SER A 7 7.65 7.29 -45.94
N SER A 8 8.21 7.22 -44.72
CA SER A 8 9.60 7.58 -44.43
C SER A 8 10.48 6.37 -44.06
N SER A 9 11.80 6.50 -44.21
CA SER A 9 12.76 5.42 -43.89
C SER A 9 12.71 5.02 -42.41
N THR A 10 12.57 6.00 -41.52
CA THR A 10 12.50 5.77 -40.07
C THR A 10 11.19 5.07 -39.67
N GLU A 11 10.09 5.36 -40.38
CA GLU A 11 8.80 4.71 -40.15
C GLU A 11 8.83 3.22 -40.56
N LYS A 12 9.55 2.89 -41.64
CA LYS A 12 9.76 1.51 -42.07
C LYS A 12 10.61 0.73 -41.06
N ASP A 13 11.72 1.32 -40.61
CA ASP A 13 12.59 0.72 -39.60
C ASP A 13 11.85 0.49 -38.28
N TYR A 14 11.03 1.45 -37.86
CA TYR A 14 10.20 1.33 -36.66
C TYR A 14 9.19 0.18 -36.77
N VAL A 15 8.47 0.09 -37.90
CA VAL A 15 7.50 -1.00 -38.12
C VAL A 15 8.19 -2.36 -38.18
N GLU A 16 9.38 -2.44 -38.75
CA GLU A 16 10.16 -3.67 -38.83
C GLU A 16 10.65 -4.11 -37.44
N GLN A 17 11.16 -3.18 -36.63
CA GLN A 17 11.52 -3.44 -35.24
C GLN A 17 10.31 -3.86 -34.39
N LEU A 18 9.14 -3.23 -34.59
CA LEU A 18 7.91 -3.58 -33.89
C LEU A 18 7.44 -5.00 -34.24
N ARG A 19 7.51 -5.37 -35.53
CA ARG A 19 7.21 -6.74 -35.98
C ARG A 19 8.20 -7.75 -35.41
N ALA A 20 9.49 -7.43 -35.38
CA ALA A 20 10.51 -8.29 -34.79
C ALA A 20 10.24 -8.51 -33.29
N SER A 21 9.86 -7.47 -32.56
CA SER A 21 9.47 -7.56 -31.14
C SER A 21 8.20 -8.40 -30.94
N SER A 22 7.18 -8.23 -31.78
CA SER A 22 5.95 -9.04 -31.73
C SER A 22 6.21 -10.53 -32.00
N VAL A 23 7.07 -10.84 -32.98
CA VAL A 23 7.48 -12.23 -33.26
C VAL A 23 8.32 -12.80 -32.12
N ALA A 24 9.19 -12.01 -31.49
CA ALA A 24 9.95 -12.43 -30.33
C ALA A 24 9.05 -12.72 -29.11
N LEU A 25 8.03 -11.89 -28.90
CA LEU A 25 7.05 -12.06 -27.83
C LEU A 25 6.20 -13.33 -28.03
N ASN A 26 5.72 -13.58 -29.25
CA ASN A 26 4.96 -14.79 -29.58
C ASN A 26 5.81 -16.08 -29.59
N LYS A 27 7.14 -15.96 -29.68
CA LYS A 27 8.07 -17.08 -29.55
C LYS A 27 8.41 -17.42 -28.10
N GLN A 28 8.04 -16.58 -27.12
CA GLN A 28 8.07 -17.04 -25.74
C GLN A 28 7.01 -18.13 -25.59
N PRO A 29 7.39 -19.35 -25.19
CA PRO A 29 6.41 -20.37 -24.91
C PRO A 29 5.55 -19.86 -23.76
N SER A 30 4.25 -19.70 -24.01
CA SER A 30 3.23 -19.65 -22.97
C SER A 30 3.15 -21.03 -22.30
N ASN A 31 4.24 -21.46 -21.68
CA ASN A 31 4.28 -22.62 -20.82
C ASN A 31 3.70 -22.19 -19.46
N SER A 32 2.39 -21.98 -19.41
CA SER A 32 1.66 -22.20 -18.17
C SER A 32 1.19 -23.66 -18.19
N PRO A 33 1.93 -24.62 -17.61
CA PRO A 33 1.27 -25.82 -17.18
C PRO A 33 0.24 -25.37 -16.14
N ASN A 34 -1.04 -25.61 -16.43
CA ASN A 34 -2.08 -25.56 -15.41
C ASN A 34 -2.08 -26.94 -14.72
N PRO A 35 -1.60 -27.07 -13.48
CA PRO A 35 -2.04 -28.14 -12.61
C PRO A 35 -3.13 -27.57 -11.68
N PRO A 36 -4.38 -28.06 -11.80
CA PRO A 36 -5.50 -27.61 -10.96
C PRO A 36 -5.28 -27.83 -9.44
N ASP A 37 -4.30 -28.64 -9.03
CA ASP A 37 -3.94 -28.87 -7.62
C ASP A 37 -3.00 -27.82 -7.01
N ILE A 38 -2.10 -27.22 -7.78
CA ILE A 38 -1.15 -26.23 -7.22
C ILE A 38 -1.87 -24.91 -6.97
N ALA A 39 -2.78 -24.53 -7.87
CA ALA A 39 -3.59 -23.32 -7.73
C ALA A 39 -4.49 -23.36 -6.48
N ALA A 40 -5.15 -24.49 -6.20
CA ALA A 40 -5.99 -24.64 -5.01
C ALA A 40 -5.18 -24.58 -3.70
N ASN A 41 -4.01 -25.22 -3.66
CA ASN A 41 -3.10 -25.15 -2.52
C ASN A 41 -2.52 -23.73 -2.33
N PHE A 42 -2.29 -23.00 -3.43
CA PHE A 42 -1.79 -21.63 -3.37
C PHE A 42 -2.86 -20.65 -2.85
N THR A 43 -4.09 -20.78 -3.31
CA THR A 43 -5.25 -20.00 -2.83
C THR A 43 -5.48 -20.21 -1.33
N THR A 44 -5.49 -21.47 -0.88
CA THR A 44 -5.66 -21.77 0.55
C THR A 44 -4.50 -21.24 1.40
N LEU A 45 -3.27 -21.28 0.88
CA LEU A 45 -2.11 -20.69 1.56
C LEU A 45 -2.23 -19.17 1.70
N LEU A 46 -2.62 -18.45 0.65
CA LEU A 46 -2.80 -17.00 0.69
C LEU A 46 -3.95 -16.59 1.62
N GLN A 47 -5.06 -17.33 1.60
CA GLN A 47 -6.17 -17.11 2.53
C GLN A 47 -5.75 -17.36 3.98
N LYS A 48 -4.95 -18.40 4.23
CA LYS A 48 -4.36 -18.64 5.55
C LYS A 48 -3.44 -17.49 5.97
N TYR A 49 -2.55 -17.04 5.09
CA TYR A 49 -1.67 -15.90 5.36
C TYR A 49 -2.46 -14.64 5.73
N LEU A 50 -3.54 -14.32 5.01
CA LEU A 50 -4.44 -13.21 5.34
C LEU A 50 -5.08 -13.40 6.71
N SER A 51 -5.56 -14.61 7.02
CA SER A 51 -6.13 -14.92 8.34
C SER A 51 -5.11 -14.72 9.45
N ASP A 52 -3.88 -15.22 9.27
CA ASP A 52 -2.79 -15.09 10.24
C ASP A 52 -2.44 -13.61 10.47
N CYS A 53 -2.40 -12.78 9.41
CA CYS A 53 -2.21 -11.33 9.54
C CYS A 53 -3.34 -10.64 10.31
N LYS A 54 -4.60 -11.03 10.09
CA LYS A 54 -5.75 -10.49 10.84
C LYS A 54 -5.66 -10.81 12.32
N VAL A 55 -5.42 -12.08 12.65
CA VAL A 55 -5.28 -12.55 14.03
C VAL A 55 -4.12 -11.84 14.71
N PHE A 56 -2.96 -11.77 14.05
CA PHE A 56 -1.80 -11.06 14.58
C PHE A 56 -2.10 -9.59 14.89
N PHE A 57 -2.79 -8.88 13.97
CA PHE A 57 -3.16 -7.49 14.18
C PHE A 57 -4.16 -7.31 15.34
N GLU A 58 -5.14 -8.19 15.48
CA GLU A 58 -6.09 -8.18 16.59
C GLU A 58 -5.42 -8.47 17.94
N ASP A 59 -4.53 -9.44 17.98
CA ASP A 59 -3.76 -9.81 19.17
C ASP A 59 -2.83 -8.66 19.60
N LEU A 60 -2.18 -8.01 18.64
CA LEU A 60 -1.33 -6.86 18.89
C LEU A 60 -2.14 -5.67 19.43
N ASN A 61 -3.32 -5.38 18.86
CA ASN A 61 -4.24 -4.38 19.41
C ASN A 61 -4.68 -4.70 20.84
N ARG A 62 -4.98 -5.97 21.12
CA ARG A 62 -5.39 -6.43 22.46
C ARG A 62 -4.25 -6.28 23.46
N ALA A 63 -3.03 -6.67 23.09
CA ALA A 63 -1.85 -6.55 23.93
C ALA A 63 -1.55 -5.08 24.25
N LEU A 64 -1.57 -4.19 23.26
CA LEU A 64 -1.34 -2.76 23.49
C LEU A 64 -2.42 -2.12 24.34
N ALA A 65 -3.68 -2.48 24.14
CA ALA A 65 -4.77 -2.00 24.98
C ALA A 65 -4.59 -2.45 26.44
N ALA A 66 -4.17 -3.69 26.68
CA ALA A 66 -3.86 -4.19 28.01
C ALA A 66 -2.69 -3.42 28.65
N CYS A 67 -1.58 -3.24 27.93
CA CYS A 67 -0.42 -2.49 28.43
C CYS A 67 -0.76 -1.06 28.85
N VAL A 68 -1.61 -0.36 28.07
CA VAL A 68 -2.01 1.01 28.41
C VAL A 68 -2.92 1.03 29.64
N ASN A 69 -3.85 0.07 29.76
CA ASN A 69 -4.76 -0.02 30.91
C ASN A 69 -4.03 -0.43 32.21
N ASP A 70 -3.00 -1.27 32.13
CA ASP A 70 -2.19 -1.70 33.28
C ASP A 70 -1.14 -0.67 33.71
N SER A 71 -0.71 0.20 32.80
CA SER A 71 0.27 1.22 33.12
C SER A 71 -0.31 2.23 34.13
N SER A 72 0.37 2.36 35.27
CA SER A 72 -0.04 3.21 36.40
C SER A 72 -0.20 4.71 36.03
N LEU A 73 0.26 5.12 34.86
CA LEU A 73 0.13 6.48 34.32
C LEU A 73 -1.28 6.80 33.78
N PHE A 74 -2.02 5.78 33.31
CA PHE A 74 -3.44 5.91 32.95
C PHE A 74 -4.37 5.30 33.99
N SER A 75 -3.82 4.86 35.13
CA SER A 75 -4.56 4.54 36.34
C SER A 75 -5.14 5.80 37.02
N ASN A 76 -5.85 6.63 36.24
CA ASN A 76 -6.81 7.53 36.83
C ASN A 76 -7.83 6.63 37.53
N ARG A 77 -7.76 6.63 38.87
CA ARG A 77 -8.66 5.93 39.81
C ARG A 77 -10.15 6.19 39.56
N ILE A 78 -10.49 7.10 38.66
CA ILE A 78 -11.84 7.44 38.22
C ILE A 78 -12.34 6.47 37.12
N GLY A 79 -11.47 5.99 36.22
CA GLY A 79 -11.86 5.10 35.10
C GLY A 79 -12.13 3.65 35.52
N LEU A 80 -11.44 3.16 36.55
CA LEU A 80 -11.67 1.86 37.19
C LEU A 80 -13.06 1.78 37.86
N SER A 81 -13.63 2.91 38.26
CA SER A 81 -14.97 2.98 38.85
C SER A 81 -16.09 3.04 37.80
N THR A 82 -15.78 3.32 36.53
CA THR A 82 -16.79 3.53 35.48
C THR A 82 -16.70 2.53 34.32
N ASN A 83 -15.82 1.52 34.37
CA ASN A 83 -15.71 0.46 33.35
C ASN A 83 -15.53 0.99 31.91
N HIS A 84 -14.92 2.17 31.76
CA HIS A 84 -14.65 2.80 30.47
C HIS A 84 -13.16 2.70 30.15
N SER A 85 -12.77 1.62 29.47
CA SER A 85 -11.44 1.52 28.85
C SER A 85 -11.28 2.60 27.79
N ILE A 86 -10.13 3.27 27.73
CA ILE A 86 -9.82 4.21 26.65
C ILE A 86 -9.84 3.41 25.35
N ARG A 87 -10.77 3.74 24.43
CA ARG A 87 -10.79 3.14 23.09
C ARG A 87 -9.63 3.71 22.28
N LEU A 88 -8.51 3.01 22.29
CA LEU A 88 -7.37 3.33 21.43
C LEU A 88 -7.69 2.81 20.02
N SER A 89 -8.04 3.73 19.12
CA SER A 89 -8.22 3.40 17.70
C SER A 89 -6.86 3.13 17.03
N PRO A 90 -6.80 2.32 15.95
CA PRO A 90 -5.58 2.15 15.17
C PRO A 90 -4.94 3.46 14.71
N HIS A 91 -5.78 4.46 14.42
CA HIS A 91 -5.33 5.80 14.05
C HIS A 91 -4.53 6.51 15.17
N PHE A 92 -4.81 6.23 16.44
CA PHE A 92 -4.03 6.79 17.55
C PHE A 92 -2.57 6.31 17.51
N TRP A 93 -2.37 5.02 17.26
CA TRP A 93 -1.05 4.39 17.20
C TRP A 93 -0.29 4.84 15.95
N LEU A 94 -0.97 4.86 14.79
CA LEU A 94 -0.38 5.36 13.55
C LEU A 94 0.05 6.82 13.66
N ARG A 95 -0.73 7.67 14.32
CA ARG A 95 -0.35 9.08 14.52
C ARG A 95 0.98 9.25 15.26
N GLN A 96 1.43 8.26 16.03
CA GLN A 96 2.73 8.30 16.72
C GLN A 96 3.92 8.13 15.76
N LEU A 97 3.69 7.64 14.52
CA LEU A 97 4.71 7.58 13.47
C LEU A 97 5.00 8.95 12.84
N HIS A 98 4.22 9.99 13.15
CA HIS A 98 4.55 11.34 12.73
C HIS A 98 5.88 11.77 13.37
N ARG A 99 6.82 12.30 12.58
CA ARG A 99 8.19 12.58 13.00
C ARG A 99 8.30 13.35 14.32
N ASP A 100 7.57 14.45 14.45
CA ASP A 100 7.49 15.27 15.68
C ASP A 100 7.18 14.47 16.95
N ARG A 101 6.34 13.43 16.83
CA ARG A 101 5.95 12.58 17.95
C ARG A 101 6.91 11.42 18.10
N PHE A 102 7.32 10.84 16.98
CA PHE A 102 8.21 9.68 16.93
C PHE A 102 9.56 9.96 17.59
N ASP A 103 10.13 11.14 17.35
CA ASP A 103 11.42 11.55 17.93
C ASP A 103 11.34 11.75 19.46
N LEU A 104 10.15 12.04 20.00
CA LEU A 104 9.90 12.17 21.43
C LEU A 104 9.63 10.83 22.14
N LEU A 105 9.43 9.75 21.38
CA LEU A 105 9.14 8.43 21.96
C LEU A 105 10.40 7.78 22.53
N PRO A 106 10.29 7.06 23.67
CA PRO A 106 11.34 6.16 24.10
C PRO A 106 11.62 5.07 23.05
N GLU A 107 12.86 4.62 22.96
CA GLU A 107 13.30 3.67 21.92
C GLU A 107 12.47 2.38 21.89
N MET A 108 12.13 1.86 23.07
CA MET A 108 11.23 0.70 23.20
C MET A 108 9.86 0.94 22.53
N TRP A 109 9.30 2.14 22.70
CA TRP A 109 8.02 2.50 22.11
C TRP A 109 8.13 2.74 20.61
N LYS A 110 9.24 3.29 20.11
CA LYS A 110 9.48 3.40 18.66
C LYS A 110 9.39 2.04 17.98
N SER A 111 10.06 1.02 18.52
CA SER A 111 9.98 -0.33 17.97
C SER A 111 8.55 -0.89 18.02
N VAL A 112 7.80 -0.64 19.10
CA VAL A 112 6.40 -1.09 19.22
C VAL A 112 5.51 -0.42 18.16
N ILE A 113 5.63 0.89 17.98
CA ILE A 113 4.84 1.67 17.02
C ILE A 113 5.20 1.29 15.58
N VAL A 114 6.48 1.08 15.28
CA VAL A 114 6.92 0.58 13.96
C VAL A 114 6.33 -0.80 13.67
N ASN A 115 6.41 -1.73 14.63
CA ASN A 115 5.79 -3.04 14.47
C ASN A 115 4.27 -2.95 14.27
N TYR A 116 3.60 -2.00 14.91
CA TYR A 116 2.19 -1.72 14.68
C TYR A 116 1.91 -1.29 13.23
N GLY A 117 2.69 -0.34 12.71
CA GLY A 117 2.57 0.11 11.32
C GLY A 117 2.85 -1.03 10.33
N LEU A 118 3.90 -1.82 10.57
CA LEU A 118 4.23 -2.99 9.74
C LEU A 118 3.12 -4.05 9.74
N ALA A 119 2.46 -4.28 10.88
CA ALA A 119 1.32 -5.20 10.95
C ALA A 119 0.19 -4.77 10.01
N ILE A 120 -0.08 -3.46 9.94
CA ILE A 120 -1.10 -2.89 9.04
C ILE A 120 -0.68 -3.01 7.58
N THR A 121 0.57 -2.68 7.23
CA THR A 121 1.04 -2.78 5.84
C THR A 121 1.06 -4.23 5.35
N HIS A 122 1.42 -5.18 6.21
CA HIS A 122 1.31 -6.61 5.91
C HIS A 122 -0.13 -7.07 5.73
N LEU A 123 -1.07 -6.58 6.55
CA LEU A 123 -2.50 -6.86 6.39
C LEU A 123 -3.03 -6.35 5.05
N HIS A 124 -2.68 -5.12 4.66
CA HIS A 124 -3.04 -4.56 3.36
C HIS A 124 -2.48 -5.40 2.21
N ARG A 125 -1.20 -5.79 2.30
CA ARG A 125 -0.57 -6.66 1.30
C ARG A 125 -1.26 -8.02 1.20
N ALA A 126 -1.53 -8.67 2.33
CA ALA A 126 -2.19 -9.96 2.36
C ALA A 126 -3.59 -9.90 1.73
N THR A 127 -4.32 -8.80 1.95
CA THR A 127 -5.61 -8.54 1.32
C THR A 127 -5.47 -8.43 -0.20
N ARG A 128 -4.55 -7.61 -0.71
CA ARG A 128 -4.28 -7.50 -2.16
C ARG A 128 -3.87 -8.82 -2.80
N LEU A 129 -3.03 -9.61 -2.13
CA LEU A 129 -2.62 -10.93 -2.64
C LEU A 129 -3.81 -11.86 -2.83
N VAL A 130 -4.79 -11.83 -1.93
CA VAL A 130 -6.01 -12.64 -2.05
C VAL A 130 -6.93 -12.11 -3.16
N GLU A 131 -7.04 -10.79 -3.33
CA GLU A 131 -7.82 -10.16 -4.41
C GLU A 131 -7.24 -10.44 -5.80
N LEU A 132 -5.93 -10.68 -5.90
CA LEU A 132 -5.22 -10.92 -7.16
C LEU A 132 -5.10 -12.40 -7.52
N ILE A 133 -5.71 -13.33 -6.78
CA ILE A 133 -5.60 -14.78 -7.03
C ILE A 133 -5.99 -15.14 -8.47
N ASP A 134 -7.03 -14.50 -9.01
CA ASP A 134 -7.52 -14.75 -10.37
C ASP A 134 -6.71 -14.03 -11.46
N LYS A 135 -5.71 -13.23 -11.08
CA LYS A 135 -4.87 -12.39 -11.97
C LYS A 135 -3.39 -12.79 -11.83
N PRO A 136 -2.94 -13.86 -12.50
CA PRO A 136 -1.62 -14.45 -12.23
C PRO A 136 -0.43 -13.52 -12.49
N VAL A 137 -0.54 -12.63 -13.49
CA VAL A 137 0.52 -11.65 -13.80
C VAL A 137 0.64 -10.61 -12.68
N ASP A 138 -0.47 -10.03 -12.26
CA ASP A 138 -0.51 -9.02 -11.21
C ASP A 138 -0.12 -9.61 -9.84
N LEU A 139 -0.54 -10.86 -9.58
CA LEU A 139 -0.19 -11.61 -8.38
C LEU A 139 1.31 -11.88 -8.29
N TYR A 140 1.92 -12.32 -9.40
CA TYR A 140 3.36 -12.52 -9.48
C TYR A 140 4.12 -11.21 -9.20
N GLU A 141 3.65 -10.11 -9.76
CA GLU A 141 4.22 -8.79 -9.47
C GLU A 141 4.07 -8.41 -7.99
N GLU A 142 2.90 -8.54 -7.37
CA GLU A 142 2.71 -8.23 -5.93
C GLU A 142 3.57 -9.13 -5.00
N LEU A 143 3.79 -10.39 -5.37
CA LEU A 143 4.65 -11.31 -4.61
C LEU A 143 6.13 -10.90 -4.66
N ARG A 144 6.60 -10.37 -5.80
CA ARG A 144 7.99 -9.89 -5.95
C ARG A 144 8.26 -8.64 -5.11
N HIS A 145 7.26 -7.82 -4.87
CA HIS A 145 7.38 -6.60 -4.08
C HIS A 145 7.13 -6.89 -2.60
N VAL A 146 8.19 -7.30 -1.88
CA VAL A 146 8.12 -7.62 -0.44
C VAL A 146 7.89 -6.37 0.44
N GLY A 147 8.29 -5.19 -0.05
CA GLY A 147 8.33 -3.95 0.74
C GLY A 147 9.50 -3.92 1.72
N HIS A 148 9.81 -2.74 2.27
CA HIS A 148 10.77 -2.56 3.39
C HIS A 148 12.16 -3.23 3.20
N SER A 149 12.62 -3.39 1.96
CA SER A 149 13.84 -4.16 1.65
C SER A 149 15.10 -3.30 1.50
N ASN A 150 14.93 -2.00 1.32
CA ASN A 150 16.00 -1.04 1.00
C ASN A 150 15.86 0.29 1.75
N TRP A 151 15.02 0.32 2.78
CA TRP A 151 14.87 1.42 3.74
C TRP A 151 14.43 0.85 5.08
N ASP A 152 14.71 1.59 6.15
CA ASP A 152 14.35 1.21 7.51
C ASP A 152 13.15 2.05 8.01
N PRO A 153 12.04 1.41 8.44
CA PRO A 153 10.93 2.11 9.06
C PRO A 153 11.26 2.88 10.35
N LEU A 154 12.34 2.53 11.06
CA LEU A 154 12.82 3.33 12.19
C LEU A 154 13.46 4.64 11.74
N GLU A 155 14.10 4.66 10.58
CA GLU A 155 14.72 5.86 10.01
C GLU A 155 13.70 6.77 9.32
N PHE A 156 12.67 6.18 8.70
CA PHE A 156 11.63 6.88 7.92
C PHE A 156 10.20 6.49 8.38
N PRO A 157 9.81 6.79 9.63
CA PRO A 157 8.51 6.45 10.17
C PRO A 157 7.35 7.12 9.42
N GLU A 158 7.57 8.30 8.82
CA GLU A 158 6.60 9.00 7.99
C GLU A 158 6.25 8.25 6.69
N THR A 159 7.21 7.53 6.12
CA THR A 159 7.00 6.66 4.95
C THR A 159 6.13 5.47 5.34
N LEU A 160 6.41 4.86 6.51
CA LEU A 160 5.58 3.78 7.04
C LEU A 160 4.15 4.24 7.34
N LEU A 161 3.99 5.45 7.88
CA LEU A 161 2.68 6.05 8.13
C LEU A 161 1.88 6.19 6.83
N LEU A 162 2.52 6.70 5.76
CA LEU A 162 1.89 6.83 4.45
C LEU A 162 1.42 5.47 3.91
N GLU A 163 2.26 4.43 3.99
CA GLU A 163 1.87 3.07 3.59
C GLU A 163 0.66 2.55 4.38
N ALA A 164 0.70 2.75 5.70
CA ALA A 164 -0.35 2.29 6.60
C ALA A 164 -1.68 3.05 6.43
N GLU A 165 -1.67 4.34 6.09
CA GLU A 165 -2.91 5.13 5.94
C GLU A 165 -3.51 5.06 4.53
N SER A 166 -2.68 4.95 3.50
CA SER A 166 -3.15 4.91 2.10
C SER A 166 -3.32 3.49 1.55
N GLY A 167 -2.86 2.47 2.27
CA GLY A 167 -2.92 1.09 1.82
C GLY A 167 -2.00 0.77 0.65
N ILE A 168 -1.00 1.62 0.37
CA ILE A 168 0.03 1.38 -0.65
C ILE A 168 1.27 0.74 -0.03
N MET A 169 2.16 0.21 -0.86
CA MET A 169 3.47 -0.28 -0.44
C MET A 169 4.54 0.34 -1.33
N VAL A 170 5.52 1.02 -0.72
CA VAL A 170 6.64 1.65 -1.42
C VAL A 170 7.53 0.55 -1.97
N ARG A 171 7.67 0.54 -3.30
CA ARG A 171 8.50 -0.45 -4.00
C ARG A 171 9.97 -0.05 -3.96
N LYS A 172 10.84 -1.04 -4.14
CA LYS A 172 12.30 -0.87 -4.05
C LYS A 172 12.81 0.23 -4.99
N GLU A 173 12.32 0.24 -6.22
CA GLU A 173 12.67 1.25 -7.22
C GLU A 173 12.17 2.64 -6.85
N GLN A 174 10.98 2.75 -6.24
CA GLN A 174 10.44 4.03 -5.78
C GLN A 174 11.31 4.58 -4.65
N GLU A 175 11.66 3.76 -3.66
CA GLU A 175 12.55 4.20 -2.59
C GLU A 175 13.96 4.51 -3.08
N PHE A 176 14.49 3.77 -4.07
CA PHE A 176 15.77 4.11 -4.68
C PHE A 176 15.75 5.54 -5.25
N ILE A 177 14.69 5.91 -5.96
CA ILE A 177 14.56 7.27 -6.49
C ILE A 177 14.39 8.28 -5.36
N THR A 178 13.52 7.97 -4.39
CA THR A 178 13.27 8.83 -3.22
C THR A 178 14.57 9.12 -2.46
N SER A 179 15.40 8.11 -2.20
CA SER A 179 16.64 8.29 -1.44
C SER A 179 17.64 9.21 -2.15
N HIS A 180 17.75 9.11 -3.49
CA HIS A 180 18.59 10.02 -4.28
C HIS A 180 18.02 11.44 -4.29
N MET A 181 16.71 11.60 -4.34
CA MET A 181 16.05 12.92 -4.27
C MET A 181 16.09 13.52 -2.86
N ARG A 182 16.15 12.70 -1.81
CA ARG A 182 16.22 13.10 -0.39
C ARG A 182 17.55 13.78 -0.05
N SER A 183 18.63 13.29 -0.64
CA SER A 183 19.99 13.79 -0.45
C SER A 183 20.74 13.78 -1.78
N PRO A 184 20.49 14.78 -2.65
CA PRO A 184 21.20 14.86 -3.93
C PRO A 184 22.70 15.02 -3.70
N GLU A 185 23.51 14.34 -4.53
CA GLU A 185 24.96 14.51 -4.52
C GLU A 185 25.28 16.01 -4.73
N ASN A 186 26.06 16.59 -3.81
CA ASN A 186 26.47 18.00 -3.80
C ASN A 186 25.34 19.04 -3.68
N GLY A 187 24.09 18.64 -3.40
CA GLY A 187 22.97 19.59 -3.33
C GLY A 187 22.46 20.06 -4.69
N ASP A 188 22.89 19.40 -5.77
CA ASP A 188 22.54 19.75 -7.14
C ASP A 188 21.13 19.28 -7.54
N ASN A 189 20.59 19.88 -8.60
CA ASN A 189 19.32 19.46 -9.17
C ASN A 189 19.46 18.07 -9.81
N ILE A 190 18.58 17.14 -9.43
CA ILE A 190 18.55 15.78 -9.98
C ILE A 190 17.34 15.63 -10.92
N VAL A 191 17.60 15.11 -12.13
CA VAL A 191 16.56 14.70 -13.08
C VAL A 191 16.60 13.18 -13.22
N LEU A 192 15.51 12.51 -12.80
CA LEU A 192 15.35 11.06 -12.93
C LEU A 192 14.13 10.75 -13.81
N GLN A 193 14.30 9.86 -14.79
CA GLN A 193 13.20 9.43 -15.64
C GLN A 193 12.51 8.20 -15.04
N LEU A 194 11.20 8.32 -14.83
CA LEU A 194 10.36 7.26 -14.28
C LEU A 194 9.67 6.51 -15.42
N LEU A 195 9.86 5.19 -15.54
CA LEU A 195 9.08 4.37 -16.47
C LEU A 195 7.58 4.40 -16.12
N MET A 196 6.67 4.43 -17.08
CA MET A 196 5.23 4.60 -16.79
C MET A 196 4.58 3.33 -16.19
N GLY A 197 3.43 3.50 -15.51
CA GLY A 197 2.56 2.39 -15.07
C GLY A 197 2.71 1.91 -13.63
N GLY A 198 3.71 2.38 -12.88
CA GLY A 198 3.99 1.91 -11.51
C GLY A 198 3.62 2.87 -10.38
N GLY A 199 2.79 3.90 -10.62
CA GLY A 199 2.43 4.88 -9.59
C GLY A 199 3.61 5.70 -9.02
N LYS A 200 4.71 5.83 -9.77
CA LYS A 200 5.97 6.40 -9.25
C LYS A 200 5.80 7.83 -8.75
N SER A 201 5.17 8.72 -9.53
CA SER A 201 4.94 10.10 -9.08
C SER A 201 3.95 10.21 -7.92
N SER A 202 2.96 9.31 -7.84
CA SER A 202 1.95 9.30 -6.75
C SER A 202 2.48 8.77 -5.42
N THR A 203 3.62 8.07 -5.42
CA THR A 203 4.26 7.57 -4.20
C THR A 203 5.51 8.38 -3.84
N ILE A 204 6.36 8.73 -4.81
CA ILE A 204 7.62 9.45 -4.57
C ILE A 204 7.37 10.87 -4.07
N VAL A 205 6.45 11.61 -4.70
CA VAL A 205 6.19 13.01 -4.33
C VAL A 205 5.69 13.12 -2.88
N PRO A 206 4.73 12.31 -2.42
CA PRO A 206 4.36 12.32 -1.01
C PRO A 206 5.51 11.99 -0.07
N VAL A 207 6.27 10.93 -0.32
CA VAL A 207 7.39 10.53 0.56
C VAL A 207 8.48 11.62 0.62
N LEU A 208 8.73 12.32 -0.48
CA LEU A 208 9.66 13.46 -0.47
C LEU A 208 9.09 14.66 0.25
N ALA A 209 7.82 14.98 0.03
CA ALA A 209 7.16 16.08 0.72
C ALA A 209 7.26 15.88 2.24
N THR A 210 6.97 14.68 2.75
CA THR A 210 7.03 14.38 4.18
C THR A 210 8.41 14.54 4.78
N HIS A 211 9.45 14.15 4.03
CA HIS A 211 10.83 14.32 4.47
C HIS A 211 11.28 15.79 4.43
N LEU A 212 10.90 16.55 3.40
CA LEU A 212 11.31 17.94 3.23
C LEU A 212 10.58 18.87 4.20
N THR A 213 9.30 18.62 4.47
CA THR A 213 8.48 19.39 5.41
C THR A 213 9.01 19.36 6.84
N ASP A 214 9.70 18.29 7.22
CA ASP A 214 10.31 18.14 8.54
C ASP A 214 11.52 19.08 8.74
N LYS A 215 12.31 19.31 7.67
CA LYS A 215 13.44 20.26 7.70
C LYS A 215 12.97 21.71 7.89
N GLU A 216 11.73 22.03 7.54
CA GLU A 216 11.15 23.36 7.59
C GLU A 216 10.00 23.50 8.61
N LYS A 217 10.03 22.81 9.78
CA LYS A 217 9.19 23.06 10.99
C LYS A 217 7.90 23.89 10.78
N SER A 218 6.99 23.45 9.93
CA SER A 218 5.70 24.12 9.73
C SER A 218 4.56 23.10 9.82
N ASP A 219 3.35 23.58 10.08
CA ASP A 219 2.20 22.75 10.44
C ASP A 219 1.67 21.95 9.23
N HIS A 220 2.32 20.82 8.93
CA HIS A 220 2.16 20.08 7.66
C HIS A 220 1.19 18.88 7.75
N SER A 221 0.48 18.72 8.86
CA SER A 221 -0.56 17.69 9.03
C SER A 221 -1.61 17.71 7.91
N HIS A 222 -1.88 18.89 7.33
CA HIS A 222 -2.81 19.06 6.22
C HIS A 222 -2.26 18.57 4.88
N ILE A 223 -0.94 18.66 4.66
CA ILE A 223 -0.28 18.18 3.44
C ILE A 223 -0.33 16.66 3.40
N MET A 224 -0.03 16.00 4.52
CA MET A 224 -0.19 14.54 4.66
C MET A 224 -1.63 14.10 4.37
N GLN A 225 -2.63 14.68 5.03
CA GLN A 225 -4.04 14.34 4.80
C GLN A 225 -4.49 14.60 3.36
N PHE A 226 -4.01 15.67 2.73
CA PHE A 226 -4.30 15.97 1.33
C PHE A 226 -3.68 14.93 0.38
N LEU A 227 -2.41 14.56 0.61
CA LEU A 227 -1.70 13.58 -0.20
C LEU A 227 -2.26 12.17 -0.03
N ILE A 228 -2.63 11.78 1.19
CA ILE A 228 -3.31 10.51 1.49
C ILE A 228 -4.70 10.46 0.84
N SER A 229 -5.49 11.54 0.94
CA SER A 229 -6.80 11.62 0.27
C SER A 229 -6.66 11.47 -1.25
N ARG A 230 -5.58 12.00 -1.82
CA ARG A 230 -5.30 11.93 -3.25
C ARG A 230 -4.74 10.56 -3.69
N ALA A 231 -3.97 9.88 -2.83
CA ALA A 231 -3.55 8.50 -3.05
C ALA A 231 -4.75 7.53 -2.98
N ASN A 232 -5.65 7.71 -2.01
CA ASN A 232 -6.89 6.93 -1.87
C ASN A 232 -7.84 7.12 -3.07
N LEU A 233 -7.92 8.33 -3.64
CA LEU A 233 -8.71 8.60 -4.87
C LEU A 233 -8.20 7.82 -6.08
N LEU A 234 -6.88 7.61 -6.19
CA LEU A 234 -6.30 6.81 -7.29
C LEU A 234 -6.57 5.31 -7.12
N HIS A 235 -6.64 4.82 -5.89
CA HIS A 235 -7.05 3.44 -5.61
C HIS A 235 -8.53 3.20 -5.93
N TYR A 236 -9.40 4.19 -5.67
CA TYR A 236 -10.85 4.09 -5.96
C TYR A 236 -11.14 4.09 -7.47
N GLN A 237 -10.32 4.74 -8.28
CA GLN A 237 -10.46 4.77 -9.76
C GLN A 237 -9.96 3.50 -10.45
N ALA A 238 -9.27 2.59 -9.74
CA ALA A 238 -8.81 1.31 -10.28
C ALA A 238 -9.82 0.15 -10.08
N CYS A 239 -10.94 0.39 -9.39
CA CYS A 239 -12.08 -0.52 -9.34
C CYS A 239 -13.12 -0.12 -10.40
N PRO A 240 -13.36 -0.94 -11.45
CA PRO A 240 -14.55 -0.76 -12.27
C PRO A 240 -15.78 -1.07 -11.41
N ASP A 241 -16.73 -0.14 -11.43
CA ASP A 241 -18.04 -0.20 -10.80
C ASP A 241 -18.68 -1.60 -10.84
N HIS A 242 -18.83 -2.23 -9.67
CA HIS A 242 -19.85 -3.26 -9.43
C HIS A 242 -20.54 -2.99 -8.09
N TYR A 243 -21.27 -1.88 -8.02
CA TYR A 243 -22.43 -1.74 -7.14
C TYR A 243 -23.42 -0.73 -7.75
N ARG A 244 -24.07 -1.14 -8.83
CA ARG A 244 -25.40 -0.65 -9.21
C ARG A 244 -26.27 -1.86 -9.56
N GLN A 245 -27.51 -1.82 -9.06
CA GLN A 245 -28.58 -2.83 -9.10
C GLN A 245 -28.49 -3.84 -7.93
N SER A 246 -29.28 -3.69 -6.88
CA SER A 246 -30.72 -3.98 -6.94
C SER A 246 -31.45 -3.43 -5.69
N THR A 247 -32.28 -2.41 -5.88
CA THR A 247 -33.46 -2.18 -5.04
C THR A 247 -34.61 -1.78 -5.97
N GLU A 248 -35.26 -2.79 -6.55
CA GLU A 248 -36.65 -2.66 -6.96
C GLU A 248 -37.48 -3.70 -6.18
N PRO A 249 -38.67 -3.32 -5.69
CA PRO A 249 -39.49 -4.16 -4.82
C PRO A 249 -40.38 -5.07 -5.66
N ALA A 250 -40.46 -6.36 -5.31
CA ALA A 250 -41.40 -7.29 -5.93
C ALA A 250 -42.40 -7.83 -4.90
N ASN A 251 -43.65 -7.44 -5.13
CA ASN A 251 -44.91 -8.13 -4.82
C ASN A 251 -45.40 -8.27 -3.38
N ALA A 252 -46.39 -7.44 -3.09
CA ALA A 252 -47.55 -7.77 -2.26
C ALA A 252 -48.35 -8.94 -2.87
N PRO A 253 -48.99 -9.79 -2.05
CA PRO A 253 -50.10 -10.63 -2.49
C PRO A 253 -51.45 -9.92 -2.26
N ASP A 254 -52.35 -10.12 -3.22
CA ASP A 254 -53.76 -9.77 -3.17
C ASP A 254 -54.47 -10.39 -1.96
N ALA A 255 -55.33 -9.61 -1.31
CA ALA A 255 -56.50 -10.11 -0.60
C ALA A 255 -57.66 -9.13 -0.79
N CYS A 256 -58.60 -9.56 -1.64
CA CYS A 256 -59.97 -9.06 -1.68
C CYS A 256 -60.71 -9.39 -0.36
N LEU A 257 -61.69 -8.51 -0.05
CA LEU A 257 -62.68 -8.50 1.04
C LEU A 257 -62.27 -7.79 2.34
#